data_AF-A0A3A5R781-F1
#
_entry.id   AF-A0A3A5R781-F1
#
_cell.length_a   1.000
_cell.length_b   1.000
_cell.length_c   1.000
_cell.angle_alpha   90.00
_cell.angle_beta   90.00
_cell.angle_gamma   90.00
#
_symmetry.space_group_name_H-M   'P 1'
#
loop_
_entity.id
_entity.type
_entity.pdbx_description
1 polymer ?
#
loop_
_entity_poly.entity_id
_entity_poly.type
_entity_poly.pdbx_seq_one_letter_code
_entity_poly.pdbx_strand_id
1 'polypeptide(L)'
;MELHESGEMYLETILVLKNRLGLVRSIDIANEMGFSKPTISVAMKKYREDGLVSMDDQGFINLTEEGRDIAEKIYERHQVISHVLMALGVSEKHATEDACKMEHDISDETFAVLKKEYARLLQKR
;
A
#
# COMPACT_ATOMS: atom_id res chain seq x y z
N MET A 1 -17.91 -0.34 5.37
CA MET A 1 -17.20 0.92 5.68
C MET A 1 -16.42 1.28 4.44
N GLU A 2 -16.67 2.44 3.82
CA GLU A 2 -15.85 2.88 2.70
C GLU A 2 -14.51 3.39 3.25
N LEU A 3 -13.43 2.66 2.97
CA LEU A 3 -12.08 3.18 3.14
C LEU A 3 -11.87 4.24 2.06
N HIS A 4 -11.65 5.48 2.49
CA HIS A 4 -11.17 6.52 1.58
C HIS A 4 -9.73 6.19 1.19
N GLU A 5 -9.27 6.64 0.03
CA GLU A 5 -7.89 6.47 -0.50
C GLU A 5 -6.81 6.65 0.58
N SER A 6 -7.00 7.63 1.47
CA SER A 6 -6.09 7.87 2.59
C SER A 6 -5.91 6.68 3.53
N GLY A 7 -6.94 5.87 3.78
CA GLY A 7 -6.87 4.69 4.65
C GLY A 7 -6.21 3.49 4.01
N GLU A 8 -6.45 3.25 2.73
CA GLU A 8 -5.78 2.21 1.96
C GLU A 8 -4.26 2.44 1.92
N MET A 9 -3.85 3.69 1.70
CA MET A 9 -2.45 4.13 1.76
C MET A 9 -1.78 3.82 3.11
N TYR A 10 -2.48 3.97 4.24
CA TYR A 10 -1.92 3.62 5.55
C TYR A 10 -1.66 2.12 5.67
N LEU A 11 -2.62 1.28 5.25
CA LEU A 11 -2.50 -0.17 5.37
C LEU A 11 -1.40 -0.71 4.45
N GLU A 12 -1.34 -0.22 3.21
CA GLU A 12 -0.28 -0.54 2.28
C GLU A 12 1.09 -0.12 2.83
N THR A 13 1.21 1.11 3.35
CA THR A 13 2.46 1.59 3.97
C THR A 13 2.91 0.67 5.11
N ILE A 14 1.99 0.23 5.98
CA ILE A 14 2.31 -0.71 7.06
C ILE A 14 2.82 -2.04 6.48
N LEU A 15 2.18 -2.57 5.43
CA LEU A 15 2.59 -3.80 4.77
C LEU A 15 4.00 -3.67 4.17
N VAL A 16 4.27 -2.60 3.42
CA VAL A 16 5.57 -2.34 2.79
C VAL A 16 6.66 -2.20 3.85
N LEU A 17 6.41 -1.42 4.91
CA LEU A 17 7.34 -1.28 6.03
C LEU A 17 7.57 -2.60 6.74
N LYS A 18 6.52 -3.42 6.93
CA LYS A 18 6.64 -4.74 7.56
C LYS A 18 7.52 -5.67 6.73
N ASN A 19 7.36 -5.68 5.41
CA ASN A 19 8.17 -6.47 4.49
C ASN A 19 9.64 -6.00 4.49
N ARG A 20 9.88 -4.69 4.65
CA ARG A 20 11.23 -4.09 4.63
C ARG A 20 11.97 -4.19 5.96
N LEU A 21 11.28 -4.03 7.09
CA LEU A 21 11.87 -3.86 8.43
C LEU A 21 11.57 -5.04 9.37
N GLY A 22 10.58 -5.88 9.06
CA GLY A 22 10.09 -6.97 9.91
C GLY A 22 9.20 -6.49 11.07
N LEU A 23 9.47 -5.32 11.65
CA LEU A 23 8.71 -4.70 12.74
C LEU A 23 8.44 -3.23 12.40
N VAL A 24 7.22 -2.76 12.69
CA VAL A 24 6.76 -1.42 12.32
C VAL A 24 6.29 -0.67 13.57
N ARG A 25 6.70 0.57 13.73
CA ARG A 25 6.21 1.50 14.76
C ARG A 25 5.60 2.74 14.13
N SER A 26 4.84 3.51 14.92
CA SER A 26 4.22 4.75 14.44
C SER A 26 5.23 5.76 13.87
N ILE A 27 6.48 5.74 14.34
CA ILE A 27 7.52 6.66 13.83
C ILE A 27 7.97 6.27 12.42
N ASP A 28 7.95 4.98 12.08
CA ASP A 28 8.33 4.49 10.76
C ASP A 28 7.29 4.91 9.74
N ILE A 29 6.00 4.74 10.08
CA ILE A 29 4.86 5.18 9.26
C ILE A 29 4.87 6.71 9.09
N ALA A 30 5.14 7.45 10.17
CA ALA A 30 5.24 8.91 10.14
C ALA A 30 6.30 9.38 9.14
N ASN A 31 7.48 8.77 9.19
CA ASN A 31 8.60 9.11 8.32
C ASN A 31 8.32 8.72 6.86
N GLU A 32 7.74 7.53 6.61
CA GLU A 32 7.45 7.06 5.25
C GLU A 32 6.40 7.95 4.57
N MET A 33 5.33 8.33 5.29
CA MET A 33 4.22 9.11 4.73
C MET A 33 4.44 10.64 4.83
N GLY A 34 5.52 11.09 5.46
CA GLY A 34 5.77 12.52 5.69
C GLY A 34 4.76 13.19 6.64
N PHE A 35 4.13 12.42 7.54
CA PHE A 35 3.14 12.93 8.49
C PHE A 35 3.69 13.06 9.91
N SER A 36 3.02 13.88 10.72
CA SER A 36 3.38 14.05 12.12
C SER A 36 3.03 12.81 12.95
N LYS A 37 3.79 12.52 14.01
CA LYS A 37 3.48 11.42 14.94
C LYS A 37 2.05 11.51 15.53
N PRO A 38 1.53 12.69 15.94
CA PRO A 38 0.13 12.82 16.34
C PRO A 38 -0.87 12.39 15.25
N THR A 39 -0.62 12.75 13.99
CA THR A 39 -1.46 12.33 12.84
C THR A 39 -1.54 10.81 12.75
N ILE A 40 -0.37 10.14 12.79
CA ILE A 40 -0.31 8.67 12.76
C ILE A 40 -1.03 8.06 13.97
N SER A 41 -0.85 8.61 15.17
CA SER A 41 -1.50 8.09 16.37
C SER A 41 -3.03 8.13 16.28
N VAL A 42 -3.59 9.20 15.70
CA VAL A 42 -5.04 9.32 15.46
C VAL A 42 -5.50 8.27 14.45
N ALA A 43 -4.79 8.13 13.34
CA ALA A 43 -5.10 7.12 12.32
C ALA A 43 -5.02 5.69 12.87
N MET A 44 -3.95 5.35 13.61
CA MET A 44 -3.77 4.02 14.21
C MET A 44 -4.79 3.74 15.32
N LYS A 45 -5.32 4.76 16.00
CA LYS A 45 -6.44 4.56 16.92
C LYS A 45 -7.70 4.16 16.12
N LYS A 46 -8.03 4.92 15.09
CA LYS A 46 -9.18 4.62 14.21
C LYS A 46 -9.09 3.22 13.62
N TYR A 47 -7.97 2.86 12.99
CA TYR A 47 -7.85 1.54 12.34
C TYR A 47 -7.80 0.35 13.30
N ARG A 48 -7.48 0.58 14.58
CA ARG A 48 -7.67 -0.43 15.64
C ARG A 48 -9.14 -0.59 16.01
N GLU A 49 -9.88 0.52 16.13
CA GLU A 49 -11.32 0.50 16.39
C GLU A 49 -12.09 -0.14 15.22
N ASP A 50 -11.60 0.07 13.99
CA ASP A 50 -12.13 -0.52 12.76
C ASP A 50 -11.70 -1.99 12.55
N GLY A 51 -10.84 -2.56 13.40
CA GLY A 51 -10.39 -3.96 13.31
C GLY A 51 -9.36 -4.26 12.21
N LEU A 52 -8.76 -3.24 11.60
CA LEU A 52 -7.79 -3.36 10.49
C LEU A 52 -6.34 -3.43 10.96
N VAL A 53 -6.05 -2.89 12.15
CA VAL A 53 -4.72 -2.81 12.74
C VAL A 53 -4.76 -3.31 14.18
N SER A 54 -3.65 -3.87 14.65
CA SER A 54 -3.39 -4.17 16.05
C SER A 54 -2.06 -3.56 16.50
N MET A 55 -1.90 -3.35 17.81
CA MET A 55 -0.65 -2.91 18.41
C MET A 55 -0.35 -3.79 19.62
N ASP A 56 0.84 -4.36 19.66
CA ASP A 56 1.27 -5.20 20.79
C ASP A 56 1.79 -4.36 21.97
N ASP A 57 2.09 -5.04 23.08
CA ASP A 57 2.58 -4.40 24.32
C ASP A 57 3.94 -3.70 24.15
N GLN A 58 4.68 -4.03 23.09
CA GLN A 58 5.96 -3.40 22.74
C GLN A 58 5.79 -2.20 21.78
N GLY A 59 4.55 -1.90 21.38
CA GLY A 59 4.19 -0.79 20.50
C GLY A 59 4.42 -1.09 19.02
N PHE A 60 4.56 -2.36 18.62
CA PHE A 60 4.64 -2.73 17.21
C PHE A 60 3.25 -2.83 16.59
N ILE A 61 3.14 -2.25 15.40
CA ILE A 61 1.94 -2.19 14.61
C ILE A 61 1.90 -3.39 13.68
N ASN A 62 0.77 -4.10 13.67
CA ASN A 62 0.53 -5.23 12.78
C ASN A 62 -0.83 -5.06 12.10
N LEU A 63 -0.91 -5.44 10.83
CA LEU A 63 -2.19 -5.58 10.15
C LEU A 63 -2.92 -6.80 10.73
N THR A 64 -4.23 -6.68 10.91
CA THR A 64 -5.09 -7.85 11.10
C THR A 64 -5.24 -8.59 9.76
N GLU A 65 -5.90 -9.74 9.76
CA GLU A 65 -6.21 -10.45 8.51
C GLU A 65 -6.98 -9.56 7.53
N GLU A 66 -8.04 -8.89 8.00
CA GLU A 66 -8.83 -7.96 7.17
C GLU A 66 -8.01 -6.77 6.67
N GLY A 67 -7.20 -6.15 7.54
CA GLY A 67 -6.34 -5.04 7.13
C GLY A 67 -5.24 -5.47 6.15
N ARG A 68 -4.78 -6.72 6.27
CA ARG A 68 -3.79 -7.30 5.37
C ARG A 68 -4.37 -7.56 3.99
N ASP A 69 -5.57 -8.12 3.91
CA ASP A 69 -6.23 -8.39 2.63
C ASP A 69 -6.42 -7.10 1.81
N ILE A 70 -6.81 -6.00 2.48
CA ILE A 70 -6.92 -4.68 1.85
C ILE A 70 -5.55 -4.19 1.40
N ALA A 71 -4.54 -4.23 2.28
CA ALA A 71 -3.19 -3.78 1.96
C ALA A 71 -2.58 -4.55 0.78
N GLU A 72 -2.74 -5.87 0.74
CA GLU A 72 -2.22 -6.72 -0.34
C GLU A 72 -2.93 -6.45 -1.67
N LYS A 73 -4.23 -6.16 -1.67
CA LYS A 73 -4.98 -5.78 -2.87
C LYS A 73 -4.45 -4.48 -3.48
N ILE A 74 -4.17 -3.49 -2.65
CA ILE A 74 -3.63 -2.20 -3.09
C ILE A 74 -2.19 -2.34 -3.54
N TYR A 75 -1.37 -3.05 -2.77
CA TYR A 75 0.01 -3.33 -3.12
C TYR A 75 0.14 -4.12 -4.44
N GLU A 76 -0.77 -5.04 -4.73
CA GLU A 76 -0.84 -5.70 -6.03
C GLU A 76 -1.05 -4.68 -7.16
N ARG A 77 -1.96 -3.73 -6.96
CA ARG A 77 -2.22 -2.66 -7.94
C ARG A 77 -0.98 -1.81 -8.16
N HIS A 78 -0.34 -1.37 -7.07
CA HIS A 78 0.94 -0.66 -7.10
C HIS A 78 1.97 -1.37 -7.96
N GLN A 79 2.20 -2.65 -7.68
CA GLN A 79 3.23 -3.46 -8.33
C GLN A 79 2.92 -3.67 -9.82
N VAL A 80 1.69 -4.04 -10.16
CA VAL A 80 1.27 -4.25 -11.56
C VAL A 80 1.43 -2.97 -12.36
N ILE A 81 0.93 -1.84 -11.87
CA ILE A 81 1.02 -0.56 -12.57
C ILE A 81 2.48 -0.15 -12.74
N SER A 82 3.28 -0.22 -11.68
CA SER A 82 4.72 0.08 -11.71
C SER A 82 5.45 -0.74 -12.78
N HIS A 83 5.23 -2.05 -12.81
CA HIS A 83 5.91 -2.93 -13.77
C HIS A 83 5.48 -2.67 -15.21
N VAL A 84 4.20 -2.40 -15.45
CA VAL A 84 3.71 -2.06 -16.79
C VAL A 84 4.34 -0.73 -17.24
N LEU A 85 4.35 0.30 -16.40
CA LEU A 85 4.97 1.59 -16.74
C LEU A 85 6.47 1.44 -17.02
N MET A 86 7.20 0.66 -16.21
CA MET A 86 8.61 0.36 -16.47
C MET A 86 8.83 -0.35 -17.80
N ALA A 87 7.96 -1.32 -18.15
CA ALA A 87 8.02 -2.01 -19.42
C ALA A 87 7.71 -1.10 -20.63
N LEU A 88 6.97 -0.02 -20.41
CA LEU A 88 6.74 1.05 -21.40
C LEU A 88 7.90 2.05 -21.49
N GLY A 89 8.94 1.91 -20.66
CA GLY A 89 10.15 2.74 -20.69
C GLY A 89 10.18 3.87 -19.65
N VAL A 90 9.24 3.91 -18.71
CA VAL A 90 9.28 4.86 -17.58
C VAL A 90 10.38 4.42 -16.61
N SER A 91 11.13 5.37 -16.04
CA SER A 91 12.12 5.06 -15.01
C SER A 91 11.44 4.45 -13.78
N GLU A 92 12.12 3.55 -13.08
CA GLU A 92 11.59 2.89 -11.87
C GLU A 92 11.02 3.91 -10.87
N LYS A 93 11.78 4.97 -10.59
CA LYS A 93 11.35 6.06 -9.71
C LYS A 93 9.99 6.66 -10.10
N HIS A 94 9.83 7.09 -11.36
CA HIS A 94 8.57 7.71 -11.79
C HIS A 94 7.46 6.67 -11.89
N ALA A 95 7.77 5.44 -12.32
CA ALA A 95 6.79 4.37 -12.41
C ALA A 95 6.16 4.05 -11.04
N THR A 96 6.96 3.98 -9.97
CA THR A 96 6.46 3.75 -8.60
C THR A 96 5.71 4.96 -8.06
N GLU A 97 6.20 6.19 -8.30
CA GLU A 97 5.54 7.42 -7.85
C GLU A 97 4.18 7.64 -8.54
N ASP A 98 4.08 7.29 -9.82
CA ASP A 98 2.83 7.39 -10.58
C ASP A 98 1.88 6.24 -10.24
N ALA A 99 2.39 5.01 -10.05
CA ALA A 99 1.58 3.88 -9.61
C ALA A 99 0.86 4.13 -8.29
N CYS A 100 1.56 4.74 -7.31
CA CYS A 100 1.00 5.12 -6.01
C CYS A 100 -0.24 6.01 -6.12
N LYS A 101 -0.32 6.87 -7.15
CA LYS A 101 -1.51 7.70 -7.40
C LYS A 101 -2.58 6.88 -8.13
N MET A 102 -2.17 6.19 -9.18
CA MET A 102 -3.07 5.46 -10.06
C MET A 102 -3.78 4.30 -9.38
N GLU A 103 -3.17 3.65 -8.39
CA GLU A 103 -3.74 2.47 -7.75
C GLU A 103 -5.09 2.74 -7.07
N HIS A 104 -5.34 3.96 -6.62
CA HIS A 104 -6.63 4.36 -6.03
C HIS A 104 -7.59 5.00 -7.03
N ASP A 105 -7.06 5.64 -8.08
CA ASP A 105 -7.84 6.48 -8.99
C ASP A 105 -8.39 5.74 -10.23
N ILE A 106 -7.74 4.66 -10.67
CA ILE A 106 -8.13 4.00 -11.92
C ILE A 106 -9.26 2.98 -11.72
N SER A 107 -10.14 2.90 -12.70
CA SER A 107 -11.24 1.92 -12.71
C SER A 107 -10.72 0.47 -12.67
N ASP A 108 -11.54 -0.43 -12.11
CA ASP A 108 -11.25 -1.86 -12.11
C ASP A 108 -11.11 -2.44 -13.52
N GLU A 109 -11.82 -1.89 -14.51
CA GLU A 109 -11.65 -2.24 -15.92
C GLU A 109 -10.23 -1.91 -16.41
N THR A 110 -9.74 -0.71 -16.13
CA THR A 110 -8.38 -0.29 -16.50
C THR A 110 -7.35 -1.19 -15.82
N PHE A 111 -7.53 -1.44 -14.51
CA PHE A 111 -6.63 -2.30 -13.77
C PHE A 111 -6.61 -3.73 -14.31
N ALA A 112 -7.77 -4.31 -14.65
CA ALA A 112 -7.84 -5.66 -15.21
C ALA A 112 -7.06 -5.80 -16.52
N VAL A 113 -7.11 -4.78 -17.38
CA VAL A 113 -6.32 -4.74 -18.63
C VAL A 113 -4.82 -4.64 -18.32
N LEU A 114 -4.41 -3.76 -17.40
CA LEU A 114 -3.01 -3.65 -16.98
C LEU A 114 -2.48 -4.96 -16.38
N LYS A 115 -3.28 -5.64 -15.55
CA LYS A 115 -2.94 -6.93 -14.95
C LYS A 115 -2.75 -8.03 -16.00
N LYS A 116 -3.59 -8.05 -17.04
CA LYS A 116 -3.42 -8.95 -18.19
C LYS A 116 -2.13 -8.66 -18.95
N GLU A 117 -1.81 -7.39 -19.16
CA GLU A 117 -0.59 -6.98 -19.85
C GLU A 117 0.67 -7.32 -19.03
N TYR A 118 0.62 -7.11 -17.71
CA TYR A 118 1.67 -7.53 -16.79
C TYR A 118 1.96 -9.03 -16.89
N ALA A 119 0.92 -9.88 -16.88
CA ALA A 119 1.09 -11.32 -17.05
C ALA A 119 1.73 -11.69 -18.41
N ARG A 120 1.38 -10.98 -19.48
CA ARG A 120 1.99 -11.15 -20.81
C ARG A 120 3.47 -10.78 -20.82
N LEU A 121 3.84 -9.71 -20.12
CA LEU A 121 5.23 -9.24 -20.01
C LEU A 121 6.10 -10.24 -19.23
N LEU A 122 5.57 -10.87 -18.18
CA LEU A 122 6.29 -11.89 -17.42
C LEU A 122 6.58 -13.16 -18.24
N GLN A 123 5.71 -13.53 -19.19
CA GLN A 123 5.89 -14.70 -20.06
C GLN A 123 6.93 -14.49 -21.17
N LYS A 124 7.37 -13.25 -21.42
CA LYS A 124 8.35 -12.90 -22.46
C LYS A 124 9.79 -12.83 -21.96
N ARG A 125 10.02 -13.08 -20.67
CA ARG A 125 11.35 -13.22 -20.07
C ARG A 125 11.78 -14.68 -20.06
#